data_AF-A0A1I4Z2J1-F1
#
_entry.id   AF-A0A1I4Z2J1-F1
#
_cell.length_a   1.000
_cell.length_b   1.000
_cell.length_c   1.000
_cell.angle_alpha   90.00
_cell.angle_beta   90.00
_cell.angle_gamma   90.00
#
_symmetry.space_group_name_H-M   'P 1'
#
loop_
_entity.id
_entity.type
_entity.pdbx_description
1 polymer ?
#
loop_
_entity_poly.entity_id
_entity_poly.type
_entity_poly.pdbx_seq_one_letter_code
_entity_poly.pdbx_strand_id
1 'polypeptide(L)'
;MNQEKALDLIIHKIKKDYAEDVAFLAIMGSYARGTHHEHSDLDLFFLPSTPRGESLGFTFILDGIGYDLWPISLSRLQNIASQKEPLASILAEAKIKYWHTEEDLERFLALKEKAKTSASKEVLLEKLPLLKSKLQESAFSLLLMKDLAEFRKIAMKQVKTIFYVLSLLHGTAPSGNYLKNKENLITMTGVPKDFYAHLDGLFEEDTLEELKTHVIDVTETAVHLIEDFLGSAEARRSPAKEVFNGFYEELVNHYHKIRHAAERNDPKECLLAAASLENEISETLAHVSGNLPVLPPLVGAFHPNDLRSMVDAAKIHEDAFLLYLKNEEVPLRVFETIEEFSAYLDNLS
;
A
#
# COMPACT_ATOMS: atom_id res chain seq x y z
N MET A 1 32.68 -14.03 22.70
CA MET A 1 32.80 -12.54 22.57
C MET A 1 32.15 -11.83 23.78
N ASN A 2 32.31 -10.51 23.95
CA ASN A 2 31.66 -9.77 25.05
C ASN A 2 30.13 -9.86 24.98
N GLN A 3 29.55 -9.93 23.79
CA GLN A 3 28.10 -10.06 23.57
C GLN A 3 27.52 -11.37 24.12
N GLU A 4 28.18 -12.52 23.88
CA GLU A 4 27.74 -13.80 24.43
C GLU A 4 27.82 -13.82 25.96
N LYS A 5 28.91 -13.26 26.53
CA LYS A 5 29.06 -13.12 27.98
C LYS A 5 27.97 -12.23 28.58
N ALA A 6 27.61 -11.14 27.90
CA ALA A 6 26.53 -10.26 28.32
C ALA A 6 25.17 -10.99 28.29
N LEU A 7 24.89 -11.76 27.24
CA LEU A 7 23.68 -12.60 27.17
C LEU A 7 23.61 -13.59 28.34
N ASP A 8 24.71 -14.28 28.64
CA ASP A 8 24.78 -15.24 29.75
C ASP A 8 24.53 -14.56 31.11
N LEU A 9 25.11 -13.37 31.32
CA LEU A 9 24.87 -12.58 32.53
C LEU A 9 23.41 -12.12 32.65
N ILE A 10 22.79 -11.72 31.55
CA ILE A 10 21.37 -11.33 31.51
C ILE A 10 20.49 -12.54 31.85
N ILE A 11 20.72 -13.70 31.22
CA ILE A 11 19.96 -14.92 31.50
C ILE A 11 20.16 -15.36 32.96
N HIS A 12 21.38 -15.27 33.48
CA HIS A 12 21.66 -15.58 34.89
C HIS A 12 20.91 -14.64 35.83
N LYS A 13 20.90 -13.34 35.54
CA LYS A 13 20.16 -12.33 36.30
C LYS A 13 18.66 -12.62 36.31
N ILE A 14 18.10 -12.97 35.16
CA ILE A 14 16.68 -13.34 35.03
C ILE A 14 16.38 -14.56 35.90
N LYS A 15 17.11 -15.66 35.71
CA LYS A 15 16.92 -16.90 36.46
C LYS A 15 17.03 -16.73 37.98
N LYS A 16 17.94 -15.87 38.43
CA LYS A 16 18.23 -15.69 39.85
C LYS A 16 17.24 -14.74 40.53
N ASP A 17 16.97 -13.60 39.91
CA ASP A 17 16.31 -12.47 40.59
C ASP A 17 14.94 -12.10 40.01
N TYR A 18 14.59 -12.59 38.81
CA TYR A 18 13.40 -12.21 38.02
C TYR A 18 12.67 -13.40 37.38
N ALA A 19 12.85 -14.62 37.90
CA ALA A 19 12.32 -15.83 37.27
C ALA A 19 10.79 -15.75 37.08
N GLU A 20 10.08 -15.29 38.11
CA GLU A 20 8.62 -15.09 38.13
C GLU A 20 8.17 -13.80 37.41
N ASP A 21 9.11 -12.90 37.08
CA ASP A 21 8.82 -11.58 36.52
C ASP A 21 8.97 -11.53 35.00
N VAL A 22 9.55 -12.56 34.38
CA VAL A 22 9.85 -12.63 32.93
C VAL A 22 9.36 -13.96 32.38
N ALA A 23 8.39 -13.91 31.47
CA ALA A 23 7.84 -15.09 30.79
C ALA A 23 8.86 -15.74 29.84
N PHE A 24 9.46 -14.94 28.95
CA PHE A 24 10.53 -15.39 28.06
C PHE A 24 11.46 -14.25 27.64
N LEU A 25 12.65 -14.62 27.18
CA LEU A 25 13.64 -13.73 26.55
C LEU A 25 14.02 -14.33 25.18
N ALA A 26 14.06 -13.48 24.16
CA ALA A 26 14.50 -13.84 22.82
C ALA A 26 15.52 -12.85 22.27
N ILE A 27 16.43 -13.36 21.43
CA ILE A 27 17.39 -12.58 20.66
C ILE A 27 16.84 -12.34 19.25
N MET A 28 17.05 -11.15 18.71
CA MET A 28 16.67 -10.77 17.35
C MET A 28 17.90 -10.29 16.55
N GLY A 29 17.65 -9.66 15.40
CA GLY A 29 18.70 -9.00 14.63
C GLY A 29 19.74 -9.94 14.01
N SER A 30 20.96 -9.42 13.84
CA SER A 30 22.09 -10.11 13.18
C SER A 30 22.49 -11.40 13.90
N TYR A 31 22.42 -11.43 15.23
CA TYR A 31 22.69 -12.62 16.03
C TYR A 31 21.65 -13.72 15.82
N ALA A 32 20.37 -13.37 15.75
CA ALA A 32 19.33 -14.35 15.44
C ALA A 32 19.52 -14.93 14.03
N ARG A 33 19.91 -14.12 13.04
CA ARG A 33 20.18 -14.55 11.66
C ARG A 33 21.52 -15.28 11.46
N GLY A 34 22.47 -15.13 12.39
CA GLY A 34 23.84 -15.65 12.20
C GLY A 34 24.70 -14.81 11.26
N THR A 35 24.33 -13.55 11.03
CA THR A 35 25.05 -12.59 10.16
C THR A 35 25.74 -11.48 10.98
N HIS A 36 26.00 -11.75 12.25
CA HIS A 36 26.65 -10.79 13.15
C HIS A 36 28.16 -10.75 12.89
N HIS A 37 28.78 -9.62 13.22
CA HIS A 37 30.22 -9.40 13.19
C HIS A 37 30.66 -8.72 14.50
N GLU A 38 31.95 -8.43 14.62
CA GLU A 38 32.55 -7.91 15.86
C GLU A 38 31.92 -6.61 16.39
N HIS A 39 31.36 -5.78 15.49
CA HIS A 39 30.69 -4.53 15.83
C HIS A 39 29.16 -4.61 15.85
N SER A 40 28.59 -5.81 15.70
CA SER A 40 27.15 -5.98 15.84
C SER A 40 26.71 -5.76 17.29
N ASP A 41 25.64 -5.00 17.43
CA ASP A 41 24.86 -4.86 18.65
C ASP A 41 24.18 -6.16 19.05
N LEU A 42 23.67 -6.18 20.29
CA LEU A 42 22.90 -7.30 20.82
C LEU A 42 21.46 -6.85 21.12
N ASP A 43 20.55 -7.19 20.21
CA ASP A 43 19.12 -6.89 20.34
C ASP A 43 18.38 -8.04 21.03
N LEU A 44 17.79 -7.74 22.18
CA LEU A 44 16.99 -8.66 22.98
C LEU A 44 15.62 -8.06 23.22
N PHE A 45 14.59 -8.91 23.21
CA PHE A 45 13.29 -8.56 23.74
C PHE A 45 12.79 -9.62 24.72
N PHE A 46 11.98 -9.20 25.68
CA PHE A 46 11.39 -10.11 26.64
C PHE A 46 9.96 -9.72 26.98
N LEU A 47 9.15 -10.71 27.35
CA LEU A 47 7.79 -10.49 27.83
C LEU A 47 7.81 -10.41 29.36
N PRO A 48 7.61 -9.23 29.98
CA PRO A 48 7.45 -9.14 31.43
C PRO A 48 6.11 -9.73 31.86
N SER A 49 6.11 -10.39 33.02
CA SER A 49 4.93 -10.94 33.69
C SER A 49 4.41 -10.02 34.81
N THR A 50 5.24 -9.09 35.27
CA THR A 50 4.92 -8.16 36.36
C THR A 50 5.44 -6.74 36.07
N PRO A 51 4.94 -5.71 36.78
CA PRO A 51 5.51 -4.36 36.71
C PRO A 51 7.00 -4.32 37.11
N ARG A 52 7.43 -5.20 38.02
CA ARG A 52 8.85 -5.35 38.37
C ARG A 52 9.65 -5.88 37.18
N GLY A 53 9.14 -6.87 36.46
CA GLY A 53 9.75 -7.37 35.23
C GLY A 53 9.91 -6.30 34.16
N GLU A 54 8.90 -5.44 33.98
CA GLU A 54 8.96 -4.34 33.01
C GLU A 54 10.15 -3.38 33.28
N SER A 55 10.46 -3.12 34.56
CA SER A 55 11.60 -2.30 34.96
C SER A 55 12.98 -2.93 34.77
N LEU A 56 13.06 -4.20 34.35
CA LEU A 56 14.32 -4.84 33.96
C LEU A 56 14.86 -4.32 32.62
N GLY A 57 14.03 -3.64 31.83
CA GLY A 57 14.39 -3.13 30.51
C GLY A 57 15.34 -1.93 30.55
N PHE A 58 16.40 -1.96 29.76
CA PHE A 58 17.30 -0.82 29.55
C PHE A 58 18.21 -1.05 28.33
N THR A 59 18.79 0.04 27.83
CA THR A 59 19.82 0.02 26.80
C THR A 59 21.16 0.45 27.39
N PHE A 60 22.26 -0.12 26.90
CA PHE A 60 23.59 0.22 27.39
C PHE A 60 24.67 0.03 26.32
N ILE A 61 25.85 0.60 26.56
CA ILE A 61 27.05 0.43 25.74
C ILE A 61 28.10 -0.29 26.56
N LEU A 62 28.66 -1.37 26.02
CA LEU A 62 29.80 -2.08 26.61
C LEU A 62 30.87 -2.25 25.53
N ASP A 63 32.05 -1.71 25.80
CA ASP A 63 33.20 -1.78 24.88
C ASP A 63 32.88 -1.21 23.48
N GLY A 64 32.15 -0.10 23.45
CA GLY A 64 31.72 0.56 22.21
C GLY A 64 30.57 -0.14 21.46
N ILE A 65 30.08 -1.29 21.95
CA ILE A 65 28.96 -2.04 21.36
C ILE A 65 27.66 -1.70 22.07
N GLY A 66 26.59 -1.46 21.31
CA GLY A 66 25.24 -1.25 21.82
C GLY A 66 24.52 -2.54 22.20
N TYR A 67 23.70 -2.46 23.25
CA TYR A 67 22.87 -3.55 23.75
C TYR A 67 21.48 -3.00 24.04
N ASP A 68 20.45 -3.68 23.54
CA ASP A 68 19.06 -3.36 23.81
C ASP A 68 18.38 -4.53 24.51
N LEU A 69 17.93 -4.31 25.75
CA LEU A 69 17.11 -5.25 26.52
C LEU A 69 15.69 -4.68 26.61
N TRP A 70 14.89 -4.96 25.58
CA TRP A 70 13.61 -4.31 25.37
C TRP A 70 12.42 -5.09 25.98
N PRO A 71 11.72 -4.55 27.00
CA PRO A 71 10.48 -5.12 27.49
C PRO A 71 9.37 -4.88 26.47
N ILE A 72 8.66 -5.94 26.10
CA ILE A 72 7.54 -5.85 25.15
C ILE A 72 6.28 -6.48 25.73
N SER A 73 5.18 -5.71 25.71
CA SER A 73 3.89 -6.19 26.21
C SER A 73 3.32 -7.30 25.32
N LEU A 74 2.48 -8.15 25.91
CA LEU A 74 1.78 -9.20 25.16
C LEU A 74 0.91 -8.63 24.04
N SER A 75 0.21 -7.52 24.30
CA SER A 75 -0.64 -6.87 23.29
C SER A 75 0.15 -6.38 22.09
N ARG A 76 1.35 -5.82 22.33
CA ARG A 76 2.24 -5.39 21.25
C ARG A 76 2.80 -6.57 20.47
N LEU A 77 3.22 -7.64 21.14
CA LEU A 77 3.63 -8.88 20.47
C LEU A 77 2.51 -9.47 19.59
N GLN A 78 1.26 -9.43 20.05
CA GLN A 78 0.11 -9.88 19.27
C GLN A 78 -0.14 -9.00 18.05
N ASN A 79 0.02 -7.67 18.18
CA ASN A 79 -0.08 -6.74 17.05
C ASN A 79 1.02 -6.99 16.02
N ILE A 80 2.26 -7.17 16.46
CA ILE A 80 3.41 -7.51 15.61
C ILE A 80 3.17 -8.84 14.90
N ALA A 81 2.77 -9.88 15.64
CA ALA A 81 2.48 -11.20 15.10
C ALA A 81 1.35 -11.18 14.06
N SER A 82 0.37 -10.27 14.23
CA SER A 82 -0.76 -10.11 13.31
C SER A 82 -0.48 -9.09 12.19
N GLN A 83 0.77 -8.67 12.01
CA GLN A 83 1.22 -7.67 11.04
C GLN A 83 0.49 -6.31 11.15
N LYS A 84 -0.05 -5.98 12.33
CA LYS A 84 -0.61 -4.65 12.62
C LYS A 84 0.48 -3.60 12.82
N GLU A 85 1.70 -4.02 13.15
CA GLU A 85 2.90 -3.18 13.23
C GLU A 85 3.96 -3.69 12.25
N PRO A 86 4.77 -2.80 11.62
CA PRO A 86 5.78 -3.17 10.62
C PRO A 86 7.05 -3.77 11.27
N LEU A 87 6.89 -4.68 12.23
CA LEU A 87 7.96 -5.28 13.02
C LEU A 87 7.89 -6.81 13.02
N ALA A 88 7.09 -7.43 12.14
CA ALA A 88 6.89 -8.88 12.14
C ALA A 88 8.20 -9.70 12.10
N SER A 89 9.24 -9.17 11.44
CA SER A 89 10.55 -9.84 11.37
C SER A 89 11.28 -9.95 12.70
N ILE A 90 11.06 -9.03 13.66
CA ILE A 90 11.68 -9.14 14.99
C ILE A 90 11.25 -10.42 15.70
N LEU A 91 10.06 -10.92 15.38
CA LEU A 91 9.44 -12.09 15.98
C LEU A 91 9.61 -13.33 15.09
N ALA A 92 9.42 -13.19 13.78
CA ALA A 92 9.56 -14.27 12.81
C ALA A 92 10.99 -14.84 12.77
N GLU A 93 12.01 -13.98 12.94
CA GLU A 93 13.42 -14.38 12.93
C GLU A 93 13.99 -14.64 14.34
N ALA A 94 13.25 -14.31 15.40
CA ALA A 94 13.71 -14.39 16.79
C ALA A 94 14.19 -15.80 17.19
N LYS A 95 15.21 -15.88 18.05
CA LYS A 95 15.61 -17.12 18.72
C LYS A 95 15.36 -17.00 20.22
N ILE A 96 14.56 -17.90 20.79
CA ILE A 96 14.34 -17.93 22.22
C ILE A 96 15.63 -18.31 22.96
N LYS A 97 15.86 -17.70 24.12
CA LYS A 97 17.06 -17.90 24.96
C LYS A 97 16.71 -18.28 26.40
N TYR A 98 15.53 -17.90 26.86
CA TYR A 98 14.99 -18.28 28.17
C TYR A 98 13.46 -18.30 28.10
N TRP A 99 12.84 -19.20 28.86
CA TRP A 99 11.41 -19.24 29.16
C TRP A 99 11.21 -19.69 30.60
N HIS A 100 10.16 -19.21 31.26
CA HIS A 100 9.85 -19.53 32.64
C HIS A 100 9.03 -20.83 32.75
N THR A 101 7.95 -20.94 31.98
CA THR A 101 7.13 -22.16 31.89
C THR A 101 7.00 -22.67 30.47
N GLU A 102 6.55 -23.92 30.31
CA GLU A 102 6.33 -24.50 28.97
C GLU A 102 5.24 -23.73 28.21
N GLU A 103 4.22 -23.22 28.91
CA GLU A 103 3.18 -22.38 28.32
C GLU A 103 3.75 -21.07 27.74
N ASP A 104 4.80 -20.51 28.33
CA ASP A 104 5.48 -19.32 27.80
C ASP A 104 6.27 -19.64 26.52
N LEU A 105 6.88 -20.83 26.44
CA LEU A 105 7.52 -21.32 25.22
C LEU A 105 6.49 -21.55 24.11
N GLU A 106 5.39 -22.24 24.39
CA GLU A 106 4.29 -22.46 23.45
C GLU A 106 3.72 -21.14 22.94
N ARG A 107 3.51 -20.17 23.84
CA ARG A 107 3.05 -18.82 23.47
C ARG A 107 4.02 -18.13 22.52
N PHE A 108 5.31 -18.17 22.80
CA PHE A 108 6.32 -17.59 21.93
C PHE A 108 6.31 -18.25 20.54
N LEU A 109 6.24 -19.58 20.49
CA LEU A 109 6.20 -20.33 19.22
C LEU A 109 4.94 -19.99 18.41
N ALA A 110 3.77 -19.90 19.05
CA ALA A 110 2.52 -19.51 18.39
C ALA A 110 2.59 -18.09 17.82
N LEU A 111 3.13 -17.14 18.58
CA LEU A 111 3.36 -15.76 18.12
C LEU A 111 4.33 -15.72 16.94
N LYS A 112 5.42 -16.48 17.01
CA LYS A 112 6.42 -16.59 15.95
C LYS A 112 5.86 -17.18 14.66
N GLU A 113 5.12 -18.27 14.74
CA GLU A 113 4.50 -18.86 13.54
C GLU A 113 3.47 -17.90 12.93
N LYS A 114 2.65 -17.24 13.76
CA LYS A 114 1.71 -16.22 13.27
C LYS A 114 2.43 -15.07 12.55
N ALA A 115 3.57 -14.60 13.09
CA ALA A 115 4.38 -13.55 12.45
C ALA A 115 4.98 -13.94 11.09
N LYS A 116 5.13 -15.25 10.82
CA LYS A 116 5.60 -15.76 9.52
C LYS A 116 4.48 -15.90 8.49
N THR A 117 3.23 -15.95 8.94
CA THR A 117 2.06 -16.02 8.04
C THR A 117 1.68 -14.64 7.51
N SER A 118 1.01 -14.61 6.35
CA SER A 118 0.46 -13.39 5.75
C SER A 118 -0.49 -12.66 6.68
N ALA A 119 -0.53 -11.32 6.58
CA ALA A 119 -1.61 -10.54 7.19
C ALA A 119 -2.97 -11.03 6.69
N SER A 120 -4.01 -10.95 7.54
CA SER A 120 -5.36 -11.28 7.11
C SER A 120 -5.86 -10.29 6.06
N LYS A 121 -6.82 -10.71 5.23
CA LYS A 121 -7.40 -9.85 4.19
C LYS A 121 -7.97 -8.55 4.76
N GLU A 122 -8.59 -8.62 5.94
CA GLU A 122 -9.14 -7.45 6.64
C GLU A 122 -8.05 -6.45 7.02
N VAL A 123 -6.93 -6.94 7.55
CA VAL A 123 -5.78 -6.09 7.91
C VAL A 123 -5.16 -5.44 6.67
N LEU A 124 -5.09 -6.16 5.56
CA LEU A 124 -4.60 -5.63 4.28
C LEU A 124 -5.54 -4.55 3.72
N LEU A 125 -6.85 -4.80 3.74
CA LEU A 125 -7.87 -3.85 3.28
C LEU A 125 -7.89 -2.54 4.10
N GLU A 126 -7.53 -2.58 5.38
CA GLU A 126 -7.38 -1.39 6.22
C GLU A 126 -6.06 -0.64 5.92
N LYS A 127 -4.95 -1.37 5.74
CA LYS A 127 -3.60 -0.78 5.66
C LYS A 127 -3.20 -0.28 4.29
N LEU A 128 -3.49 -1.05 3.24
CA LEU A 128 -2.97 -0.77 1.90
C LEU A 128 -3.47 0.58 1.34
N PRO A 129 -4.74 1.01 1.56
CA PRO A 129 -5.17 2.35 1.16
C PRO A 129 -4.35 3.47 1.82
N LEU A 130 -4.08 3.35 3.12
CA LEU A 130 -3.28 4.34 3.86
C LEU A 130 -1.82 4.37 3.37
N LEU A 131 -1.25 3.21 3.05
CA LEU A 131 0.09 3.11 2.50
C LEU A 131 0.16 3.66 1.06
N LYS A 132 -0.87 3.42 0.24
CA LYS A 132 -1.02 4.01 -1.11
C LYS A 132 -0.97 5.53 -1.04
N SER A 133 -1.83 6.15 -0.22
CA SER A 133 -1.85 7.61 -0.06
C SER A 133 -0.49 8.15 0.39
N LYS A 134 0.13 7.51 1.40
CA LYS A 134 1.46 7.89 1.89
C LYS A 134 2.54 7.80 0.81
N LEU A 135 2.51 6.75 -0.02
CA LEU A 135 3.46 6.57 -1.12
C LEU A 135 3.30 7.69 -2.16
N GLN A 136 2.06 8.01 -2.54
CA GLN A 136 1.76 9.07 -3.51
C GLN A 136 2.16 10.46 -3.00
N GLU A 137 1.80 10.80 -1.75
CA GLU A 137 2.18 12.08 -1.12
C GLU A 137 3.70 12.26 -1.03
N SER A 138 4.41 11.20 -0.66
CA SER A 138 5.87 11.18 -0.55
C SER A 138 6.53 11.30 -1.92
N ALA A 139 6.02 10.62 -2.95
CA ALA A 139 6.52 10.74 -4.32
C ALA A 139 6.31 12.15 -4.90
N PHE A 140 5.14 12.74 -4.69
CA PHE A 140 4.90 14.14 -5.05
C PHE A 140 5.89 15.08 -4.36
N SER A 141 6.13 14.88 -3.06
CA SER A 141 7.10 15.66 -2.30
C SER A 141 8.52 15.52 -2.86
N LEU A 142 8.95 14.30 -3.19
CA LEU A 142 10.26 13.99 -3.78
C LEU A 142 10.45 14.67 -5.14
N LEU A 143 9.41 14.74 -5.97
CA LEU A 143 9.48 15.39 -7.28
C LEU A 143 9.76 16.89 -7.20
N LEU A 144 9.27 17.55 -6.15
CA LEU A 144 9.47 18.97 -5.92
C LEU A 144 10.82 19.30 -5.28
N MET A 145 11.53 18.30 -4.75
CA MET A 145 12.83 18.52 -4.11
C MET A 145 13.86 19.00 -5.12
N LYS A 146 14.80 19.79 -4.59
CA LYS A 146 15.95 20.35 -5.31
C LYS A 146 17.28 20.01 -4.64
N ASP A 147 17.23 19.58 -3.38
CA ASP A 147 18.40 19.18 -2.60
C ASP A 147 18.59 17.67 -2.70
N LEU A 148 19.76 17.25 -3.17
CA LEU A 148 20.08 15.84 -3.40
C LEU A 148 20.17 15.06 -2.08
N ALA A 149 20.73 15.65 -1.03
CA ALA A 149 20.90 14.96 0.25
C ALA A 149 19.55 14.68 0.91
N GLU A 150 18.68 15.67 0.94
CA GLU A 150 17.31 15.53 1.44
C GLU A 150 16.50 14.57 0.57
N PHE A 151 16.62 14.66 -0.76
CA PHE A 151 16.00 13.71 -1.66
C PHE A 151 16.41 12.27 -1.31
N ARG A 152 17.71 11.98 -1.23
CA ARG A 152 18.20 10.62 -0.94
C ARG A 152 17.67 10.12 0.41
N LYS A 153 17.65 10.96 1.43
CA LYS A 153 17.11 10.60 2.76
C LYS A 153 15.63 10.20 2.69
N ILE A 154 14.81 11.00 2.00
CA ILE A 154 13.37 10.73 1.88
C ILE A 154 13.09 9.58 0.91
N ALA A 155 13.85 9.45 -0.19
CA ALA A 155 13.76 8.34 -1.13
C ALA A 155 14.06 7.00 -0.44
N MET A 156 15.05 6.93 0.45
CA MET A 156 15.31 5.70 1.22
C MET A 156 14.17 5.35 2.19
N LYS A 157 13.44 6.35 2.70
CA LYS A 157 12.21 6.11 3.48
C LYS A 157 11.07 5.60 2.59
N GLN A 158 10.97 6.10 1.35
CA GLN A 158 10.03 5.61 0.34
C GLN A 158 10.31 4.15 0.00
N VAL A 159 11.57 3.80 -0.32
CA VAL A 159 12.01 2.43 -0.62
C VAL A 159 11.67 1.45 0.51
N LYS A 160 11.92 1.84 1.78
CA LYS A 160 11.51 1.02 2.94
C LYS A 160 10.00 0.80 3.01
N THR A 161 9.21 1.81 2.67
CA THR A 161 7.74 1.71 2.63
C THR A 161 7.29 0.78 1.49
N ILE A 162 7.92 0.88 0.32
CA ILE A 162 7.67 0.00 -0.82
C ILE A 162 7.97 -1.47 -0.46
N PHE A 163 9.13 -1.77 0.13
CA PHE A 163 9.42 -3.14 0.58
C PHE A 163 8.41 -3.66 1.59
N TYR A 164 7.92 -2.80 2.48
CA TYR A 164 6.89 -3.18 3.43
C TYR A 164 5.56 -3.51 2.72
N VAL A 165 5.13 -2.70 1.75
CA VAL A 165 3.95 -2.97 0.93
C VAL A 165 4.08 -4.28 0.18
N LEU A 166 5.19 -4.50 -0.50
CA LEU A 166 5.43 -5.73 -1.27
C LEU A 166 5.40 -6.96 -0.35
N SER A 167 6.03 -6.85 0.82
CA SER A 167 6.01 -7.93 1.83
C SER A 167 4.59 -8.27 2.28
N LEU A 168 3.75 -7.26 2.53
CA LEU A 168 2.33 -7.44 2.90
C LEU A 168 1.55 -8.16 1.79
N LEU A 169 1.69 -7.71 0.53
CA LEU A 169 0.97 -8.25 -0.61
C LEU A 169 1.30 -9.73 -0.89
N HIS A 170 2.55 -10.12 -0.64
CA HIS A 170 3.01 -11.49 -0.90
C HIS A 170 3.01 -12.38 0.34
N GLY A 171 2.54 -11.86 1.48
CA GLY A 171 2.44 -12.64 2.70
C GLY A 171 3.78 -13.04 3.32
N THR A 172 4.83 -12.25 3.06
CA THR A 172 6.18 -12.50 3.60
C THR A 172 6.49 -11.50 4.71
N ALA A 173 7.32 -11.89 5.68
CA ALA A 173 7.81 -10.95 6.67
C ALA A 173 8.92 -10.06 6.04
N PRO A 174 8.82 -8.72 6.13
CA PRO A 174 9.84 -7.83 5.59
C PRO A 174 11.19 -8.06 6.30
N SER A 175 12.26 -8.31 5.56
CA SER A 175 13.60 -8.43 6.13
C SER A 175 14.17 -7.05 6.46
N GLY A 176 14.98 -6.96 7.51
CA GLY A 176 15.82 -5.78 7.76
C GLY A 176 17.00 -5.63 6.79
N ASN A 177 17.22 -6.61 5.90
CA ASN A 177 18.32 -6.62 4.94
C ASN A 177 17.81 -6.37 3.52
N TYR A 178 18.37 -5.36 2.84
CA TYR A 178 18.02 -4.99 1.47
C TYR A 178 18.17 -6.15 0.47
N LEU A 179 19.30 -6.87 0.49
CA LEU A 179 19.56 -7.98 -0.43
C LEU A 179 18.56 -9.10 -0.24
N LYS A 180 18.24 -9.44 1.02
CA LYS A 180 17.22 -10.46 1.33
C LYS A 180 15.82 -10.02 0.89
N ASN A 181 15.49 -8.73 1.02
CA ASN A 181 14.26 -8.20 0.44
C ASN A 181 14.28 -8.34 -1.08
N LYS A 182 15.38 -7.98 -1.76
CA LYS A 182 15.53 -8.12 -3.22
C LYS A 182 15.41 -9.57 -3.69
N GLU A 183 16.01 -10.53 -2.99
CA GLU A 183 15.86 -11.96 -3.28
C GLU A 183 14.41 -12.43 -3.16
N ASN A 184 13.71 -12.01 -2.10
CA ASN A 184 12.30 -12.32 -1.92
C ASN A 184 11.45 -11.72 -3.04
N LEU A 185 11.77 -10.48 -3.44
CA LEU A 185 11.08 -9.79 -4.53
C LEU A 185 11.20 -10.56 -5.85
N ILE A 186 12.38 -11.11 -6.21
CA ILE A 186 12.59 -11.81 -7.50
C ILE A 186 11.61 -12.98 -7.68
N THR A 187 11.14 -13.56 -6.58
CA THR A 187 10.18 -14.68 -6.58
C THR A 187 8.72 -14.24 -6.63
N MET A 188 8.45 -12.93 -6.60
CA MET A 188 7.10 -12.37 -6.55
C MET A 188 6.43 -12.34 -7.93
N THR A 189 5.28 -12.98 -8.02
CA THR A 189 4.42 -12.90 -9.20
C THR A 189 3.80 -11.51 -9.31
N GLY A 190 3.85 -10.89 -10.49
CA GLY A 190 3.21 -9.60 -10.76
C GLY A 190 4.10 -8.37 -10.62
N VAL A 191 5.31 -8.52 -10.05
CA VAL A 191 6.30 -7.43 -10.04
C VAL A 191 6.98 -7.34 -11.42
N PRO A 192 6.92 -6.20 -12.12
CA PRO A 192 7.61 -5.98 -13.39
C PRO A 192 9.12 -6.22 -13.31
N LYS A 193 9.74 -6.67 -14.41
CA LYS A 193 11.19 -7.00 -14.42
C LYS A 193 12.08 -5.77 -14.31
N ASP A 194 11.63 -4.65 -14.86
CA ASP A 194 12.30 -3.34 -14.81
C ASP A 194 12.25 -2.70 -13.42
N PHE A 195 11.29 -3.08 -12.57
CA PHE A 195 11.22 -2.61 -11.18
C PHE A 195 12.56 -2.71 -10.42
N TYR A 196 13.33 -3.78 -10.67
CA TYR A 196 14.66 -3.95 -10.06
C TYR A 196 15.68 -2.94 -10.56
N ALA A 197 15.66 -2.66 -11.87
CA ALA A 197 16.55 -1.68 -12.47
C ALA A 197 16.26 -0.29 -11.89
N HIS A 198 14.98 0.07 -11.72
CA HIS A 198 14.63 1.33 -11.08
C HIS A 198 14.98 1.38 -9.59
N LEU A 199 14.83 0.26 -8.86
CA LEU A 199 15.29 0.18 -7.46
C LEU A 199 16.80 0.34 -7.33
N ASP A 200 17.58 -0.28 -8.22
CA ASP A 200 19.05 -0.19 -8.21
C ASP A 200 19.52 1.22 -8.61
N GLY A 201 18.86 1.84 -9.59
CA GLY A 201 19.14 3.22 -10.00
C GLY A 201 19.04 4.23 -8.86
N LEU A 202 18.19 4.00 -7.85
CA LEU A 202 18.14 4.86 -6.64
C LEU A 202 19.44 4.87 -5.81
N PHE A 203 20.28 3.84 -5.96
CA PHE A 203 21.57 3.72 -5.27
C PHE A 203 22.75 4.07 -6.18
N GLU A 204 22.60 3.92 -7.50
CA GLU A 204 23.68 4.03 -8.47
C GLU A 204 23.75 5.41 -9.14
N GLU A 205 22.61 6.09 -9.32
CA GLU A 205 22.57 7.38 -10.00
C GLU A 205 22.98 8.55 -9.11
N ASP A 206 23.55 9.59 -9.74
CA ASP A 206 24.12 10.77 -9.06
C ASP A 206 23.40 12.07 -9.35
N THR A 207 22.46 12.09 -10.31
CA THR A 207 21.66 13.29 -10.59
C THR A 207 20.27 13.20 -10.02
N LEU A 208 19.72 14.36 -9.65
CA LEU A 208 18.39 14.45 -9.08
C LEU A 208 17.29 14.07 -10.09
N GLU A 209 17.50 14.34 -11.38
CA GLU A 209 16.51 14.02 -12.41
C GLU A 209 16.41 12.50 -12.66
N GLU A 210 17.54 11.80 -12.76
CA GLU A 210 17.55 10.33 -12.90
C GLU A 210 16.94 9.66 -11.66
N LEU A 211 17.32 10.11 -10.46
CA LEU A 211 16.77 9.60 -9.21
C LEU A 211 15.26 9.85 -9.09
N LYS A 212 14.75 10.97 -9.60
CA LYS A 212 13.31 11.27 -9.63
C LYS A 212 12.56 10.32 -10.55
N THR A 213 13.10 10.02 -11.74
CA THR A 213 12.52 9.01 -12.63
C THR A 213 12.42 7.67 -11.91
N HIS A 214 13.53 7.18 -11.36
CA HIS A 214 13.54 5.90 -10.64
C HIS A 214 12.56 5.86 -9.47
N VAL A 215 12.44 6.94 -8.66
CA VAL A 215 11.55 6.93 -7.50
C VAL A 215 10.07 6.96 -7.90
N ILE A 216 9.74 7.61 -9.02
CA ILE A 216 8.38 7.56 -9.60
C ILE A 216 8.08 6.12 -10.02
N ASP A 217 8.93 5.51 -10.84
CA ASP A 217 8.65 4.20 -11.44
C ASP A 217 8.44 3.11 -10.38
N VAL A 218 9.30 3.08 -9.35
CA VAL A 218 9.13 2.12 -8.23
C VAL A 218 7.89 2.43 -7.39
N THR A 219 7.51 3.70 -7.28
CA THR A 219 6.30 4.09 -6.53
C THR A 219 5.04 3.71 -7.30
N GLU A 220 4.97 4.03 -8.59
CA GLU A 220 3.83 3.69 -9.45
C GLU A 220 3.60 2.18 -9.50
N THR A 221 4.68 1.40 -9.66
CA THR A 221 4.60 -0.06 -9.59
C THR A 221 3.99 -0.54 -8.27
N ALA A 222 4.46 -0.01 -7.12
CA ALA A 222 3.93 -0.39 -5.82
C ALA A 222 2.46 0.03 -5.63
N VAL A 223 2.07 1.18 -6.16
CA VAL A 223 0.69 1.69 -6.13
C VAL A 223 -0.22 0.81 -6.98
N HIS A 224 0.18 0.44 -8.20
CA HIS A 224 -0.59 -0.46 -9.06
C HIS A 224 -0.79 -1.83 -8.42
N LEU A 225 0.24 -2.40 -7.79
CA LEU A 225 0.09 -3.67 -7.07
C LEU A 225 -0.89 -3.58 -5.89
N ILE A 226 -0.96 -2.42 -5.22
CA ILE A 226 -1.99 -2.16 -4.21
C ILE A 226 -3.37 -2.10 -4.86
N GLU A 227 -3.51 -1.37 -5.96
CA GLU A 227 -4.78 -1.23 -6.69
C GLU A 227 -5.29 -2.57 -7.20
N ASP A 228 -4.43 -3.42 -7.77
CA ASP A 228 -4.78 -4.77 -8.22
C ASP A 228 -5.27 -5.64 -7.06
N PHE A 229 -4.60 -5.56 -5.89
CA PHE A 229 -5.04 -6.27 -4.69
C PHE A 229 -6.39 -5.76 -4.19
N LEU A 230 -6.58 -4.43 -4.12
CA LEU A 230 -7.84 -3.84 -3.67
C LEU A 230 -8.98 -4.15 -4.65
N GLY A 231 -8.69 -4.10 -5.95
CA GLY A 231 -9.60 -4.42 -7.04
C GLY A 231 -10.05 -5.89 -7.03
N SER A 232 -9.10 -6.81 -6.88
CA SER A 232 -9.41 -8.25 -6.74
C SER A 232 -10.10 -8.59 -5.41
N ALA A 233 -9.97 -7.73 -4.39
CA ALA A 233 -10.58 -7.92 -3.09
C ALA A 233 -12.05 -7.49 -3.01
N GLU A 234 -12.59 -6.80 -4.02
CA GLU A 234 -13.92 -6.19 -4.03
C GLU A 234 -15.05 -7.23 -4.09
N ALA A 235 -15.44 -7.66 -2.90
CA ALA A 235 -16.80 -8.06 -2.58
C ALA A 235 -17.75 -6.86 -2.36
N ARG A 236 -17.44 -5.67 -2.91
CA ARG A 236 -18.19 -4.41 -2.67
C ARG A 236 -18.53 -3.61 -3.94
N ARG A 237 -18.54 -4.26 -5.10
CA ARG A 237 -18.97 -3.64 -6.35
C ARG A 237 -20.35 -4.14 -6.74
N SER A 238 -21.20 -3.25 -7.23
CA SER A 238 -22.56 -3.59 -7.67
C SER A 238 -22.59 -3.80 -9.18
N PRO A 239 -23.57 -4.56 -9.70
CA PRO A 239 -23.80 -4.66 -11.14
C PRO A 239 -23.95 -3.28 -11.77
N ALA A 240 -23.45 -3.10 -13.00
CA ALA A 240 -23.50 -1.82 -13.72
C ALA A 240 -24.92 -1.22 -13.79
N LYS A 241 -25.96 -2.04 -13.95
CA LYS A 241 -27.37 -1.61 -13.92
C LYS A 241 -27.80 -0.89 -12.65
N GLU A 242 -27.20 -1.21 -11.50
CA GLU A 242 -27.52 -0.56 -10.24
C GLU A 242 -26.73 0.73 -10.08
N VAL A 243 -25.44 0.70 -10.44
CA VAL A 243 -24.52 1.84 -10.30
C VAL A 243 -24.86 2.96 -11.26
N PHE A 244 -25.19 2.65 -12.51
CA PHE A 244 -25.44 3.63 -13.57
C PHE A 244 -26.91 4.03 -13.73
N ASN A 245 -27.82 3.55 -12.88
CA ASN A 245 -29.23 3.91 -12.97
C ASN A 245 -29.43 5.42 -12.76
N GLY A 246 -29.90 6.14 -13.79
CA GLY A 246 -30.06 7.59 -13.77
C GLY A 246 -28.77 8.38 -14.05
N PHE A 247 -27.63 7.71 -14.17
CA PHE A 247 -26.33 8.38 -14.33
C PHE A 247 -26.20 9.05 -15.69
N TYR A 248 -26.55 8.36 -16.78
CA TYR A 248 -26.43 8.92 -18.12
C TYR A 248 -27.35 10.14 -18.32
N GLU A 249 -28.56 10.09 -17.74
CA GLU A 249 -29.52 11.19 -17.81
C GLU A 249 -28.98 12.49 -17.19
N GLU A 250 -28.13 12.41 -16.15
CA GLU A 250 -27.42 13.56 -15.59
C GLU A 250 -26.16 13.90 -16.42
N LEU A 251 -25.42 12.87 -16.83
CA LEU A 251 -24.13 12.99 -17.51
C LEU A 251 -24.22 13.59 -18.90
N VAL A 252 -25.33 13.40 -19.63
CA VAL A 252 -25.56 13.91 -21.00
C VAL A 252 -25.27 15.41 -21.13
N ASN A 253 -25.47 16.15 -20.05
CA ASN A 253 -25.16 17.58 -19.96
C ASN A 253 -23.69 17.89 -20.23
N HIS A 254 -22.76 17.03 -19.84
CA HIS A 254 -21.33 17.22 -20.12
C HIS A 254 -21.02 17.14 -21.61
N TYR A 255 -21.62 16.19 -22.35
CA TYR A 255 -21.49 16.14 -23.81
C TYR A 255 -22.05 17.41 -24.47
N HIS A 256 -23.18 17.93 -23.99
CA HIS A 256 -23.74 19.19 -24.47
C HIS A 256 -22.80 20.38 -24.19
N LYS A 257 -22.18 20.46 -23.01
CA LYS A 257 -21.21 21.50 -22.67
C LYS A 257 -20.00 21.46 -23.60
N ILE A 258 -19.48 20.28 -23.94
CA ILE A 258 -18.36 20.14 -24.88
C ILE A 258 -18.73 20.70 -26.26
N ARG A 259 -19.90 20.31 -26.79
CA ARG A 259 -20.39 20.79 -28.09
C ARG A 259 -20.62 22.30 -28.08
N HIS A 260 -21.27 22.81 -27.05
CA HIS A 260 -21.56 24.24 -26.92
C HIS A 260 -20.29 25.10 -26.74
N ALA A 261 -19.30 24.60 -25.99
CA ALA A 261 -18.01 25.25 -25.86
C ALA A 261 -17.26 25.29 -27.19
N ALA A 262 -17.33 24.21 -27.98
CA ALA A 262 -16.76 24.16 -29.32
C ALA A 262 -17.42 25.16 -30.28
N GLU A 263 -18.76 25.28 -30.26
CA GLU A 263 -19.51 26.29 -31.05
C GLU A 263 -19.10 27.72 -30.72
N ARG A 264 -18.80 27.99 -29.44
CA ARG A 264 -18.35 29.30 -28.95
C ARG A 264 -16.85 29.53 -29.13
N ASN A 265 -16.12 28.56 -29.67
CA ASN A 265 -14.66 28.56 -29.76
C ASN A 265 -14.00 28.82 -28.38
N ASP A 266 -14.52 28.17 -27.33
CA ASP A 266 -14.02 28.26 -25.96
C ASP A 266 -13.23 26.99 -25.59
N PRO A 267 -11.91 26.95 -25.83
CA PRO A 267 -11.10 25.77 -25.57
C PRO A 267 -10.98 25.45 -24.07
N LYS A 268 -11.16 26.42 -23.19
CA LYS A 268 -11.03 26.19 -21.74
C LYS A 268 -12.23 25.43 -21.21
N GLU A 269 -13.43 25.91 -21.54
CA GLU A 269 -14.67 25.24 -21.14
C GLU A 269 -14.78 23.87 -21.80
N CYS A 270 -14.34 23.74 -23.05
CA CYS A 270 -14.34 22.46 -23.77
C CYS A 270 -13.46 21.42 -23.06
N LEU A 271 -12.23 21.79 -22.67
CA LEU A 271 -11.33 20.90 -21.93
C LEU A 271 -11.85 20.58 -20.53
N LEU A 272 -12.37 21.58 -19.81
CA LEU A 272 -12.94 21.35 -18.47
C LEU A 272 -14.13 20.39 -18.51
N ALA A 273 -15.07 20.58 -19.43
CA ALA A 273 -16.23 19.72 -19.57
C ALA A 273 -15.84 18.28 -19.95
N ALA A 274 -14.86 18.12 -20.84
CA ALA A 274 -14.32 16.82 -21.22
C ALA A 274 -13.63 16.09 -20.07
N ALA A 275 -12.79 16.80 -19.30
CA ALA A 275 -12.12 16.23 -18.13
C ALA A 275 -13.11 15.85 -17.03
N SER A 276 -14.11 16.71 -16.75
CA SER A 276 -15.18 16.39 -15.81
C SER A 276 -15.95 15.12 -16.22
N LEU A 277 -16.29 14.99 -17.49
CA LEU A 277 -16.99 13.81 -18.02
C LEU A 277 -16.19 12.51 -17.83
N GLU A 278 -14.93 12.47 -18.26
CA GLU A 278 -14.11 11.25 -18.13
C GLU A 278 -13.85 10.89 -16.66
N ASN A 279 -13.63 11.89 -15.80
CA ASN A 279 -13.42 11.66 -14.37
C ASN A 279 -14.67 11.08 -13.72
N GLU A 280 -15.85 11.66 -13.96
CA GLU A 280 -17.11 11.20 -13.36
C GLU A 280 -17.45 9.77 -13.77
N ILE A 281 -17.23 9.42 -15.05
CA ILE A 281 -17.37 8.04 -15.52
C ILE A 281 -16.36 7.12 -14.84
N SER A 282 -15.09 7.51 -14.78
CA SER A 282 -14.02 6.69 -14.19
C SER A 282 -14.23 6.42 -12.70
N GLU A 283 -14.63 7.45 -11.95
CA GLU A 283 -15.00 7.35 -10.53
C GLU A 283 -16.19 6.42 -10.33
N THR A 284 -17.20 6.53 -11.19
CA THR A 284 -18.39 5.67 -11.12
C THR A 284 -18.07 4.21 -11.48
N LEU A 285 -17.23 3.98 -12.49
CA LEU A 285 -16.76 2.64 -12.88
C LEU A 285 -15.99 1.92 -11.77
N ALA A 286 -15.35 2.65 -10.86
CA ALA A 286 -14.68 2.05 -9.70
C ALA A 286 -15.66 1.29 -8.76
N HIS A 287 -16.96 1.56 -8.87
CA HIS A 287 -18.01 0.90 -8.10
C HIS A 287 -18.69 -0.27 -8.83
N VAL A 288 -18.32 -0.52 -10.09
CA VAL A 288 -18.98 -1.48 -10.99
C VAL A 288 -18.27 -2.83 -10.98
N SER A 289 -19.04 -3.90 -10.79
CA SER A 289 -18.54 -5.29 -10.90
C SER A 289 -18.60 -5.79 -12.34
N GLY A 290 -17.80 -6.81 -12.66
CA GLY A 290 -17.81 -7.44 -13.98
C GLY A 290 -16.84 -6.78 -14.97
N ASN A 291 -17.21 -6.83 -16.26
CA ASN A 291 -16.37 -6.32 -17.35
C ASN A 291 -16.54 -4.81 -17.49
N LEU A 292 -15.44 -4.06 -17.35
CA LEU A 292 -15.44 -2.62 -17.55
C LEU A 292 -15.36 -2.26 -19.04
N PRO A 293 -15.95 -1.14 -19.48
CA PRO A 293 -15.86 -0.70 -20.86
C PRO A 293 -14.45 -0.17 -21.17
N VAL A 294 -14.01 -0.38 -22.40
CA VAL A 294 -12.88 0.37 -22.96
C VAL A 294 -13.45 1.56 -23.73
N LEU A 295 -13.46 2.73 -23.10
CA LEU A 295 -13.96 3.95 -23.72
C LEU A 295 -12.85 4.65 -24.52
N PRO A 296 -13.13 5.14 -25.75
CA PRO A 296 -12.18 5.93 -26.52
C PRO A 296 -11.79 7.20 -25.76
N PRO A 297 -10.51 7.61 -25.73
CA PRO A 297 -10.08 8.78 -24.96
C PRO A 297 -10.65 10.07 -25.54
N LEU A 298 -11.30 10.85 -24.69
CA LEU A 298 -11.90 12.14 -24.99
C LEU A 298 -10.95 13.30 -24.70
N VAL A 299 -10.35 13.38 -23.50
CA VAL A 299 -9.42 14.48 -23.16
C VAL A 299 -8.18 14.46 -24.06
N GLY A 300 -7.75 13.27 -24.48
CA GLY A 300 -6.61 13.11 -25.40
C GLY A 300 -6.83 13.71 -26.79
N ALA A 301 -8.07 13.97 -27.20
CA ALA A 301 -8.40 14.59 -28.49
C ALA A 301 -8.35 16.13 -28.48
N PHE A 302 -8.06 16.72 -27.32
CA PHE A 302 -8.08 18.17 -27.14
C PHE A 302 -6.97 18.87 -27.92
N HIS A 303 -7.37 19.86 -28.72
CA HIS A 303 -6.45 20.79 -29.36
C HIS A 303 -6.94 22.22 -29.15
N PRO A 304 -6.14 23.11 -28.53
CA PRO A 304 -6.61 24.44 -28.12
C PRO A 304 -6.99 25.35 -29.31
N ASN A 305 -6.55 25.01 -30.52
CA ASN A 305 -6.86 25.74 -31.75
C ASN A 305 -7.77 24.96 -32.73
N ASP A 306 -8.21 23.74 -32.37
CA ASP A 306 -9.13 22.96 -33.20
C ASP A 306 -10.07 22.12 -32.33
N LEU A 307 -11.25 22.65 -32.05
CA LEU A 307 -12.24 21.98 -31.20
C LEU A 307 -13.13 21.00 -31.99
N ARG A 308 -12.95 20.85 -33.31
CA ARG A 308 -13.72 19.87 -34.08
C ARG A 308 -13.37 18.45 -33.68
N SER A 309 -12.09 18.17 -33.44
CA SER A 309 -11.64 16.87 -32.93
C SER A 309 -12.29 16.51 -31.60
N MET A 310 -12.56 17.50 -30.74
CA MET A 310 -13.26 17.30 -29.46
C MET A 310 -14.72 16.94 -29.66
N VAL A 311 -15.41 17.56 -30.61
CA VAL A 311 -16.82 17.23 -30.91
C VAL A 311 -16.93 15.82 -31.47
N ASP A 312 -16.05 15.44 -32.39
CA ASP A 312 -16.01 14.10 -32.98
C ASP A 312 -15.67 13.03 -31.93
N ALA A 313 -14.65 13.29 -31.10
CA ALA A 313 -14.28 12.40 -29.99
C ALA A 313 -15.39 12.26 -28.96
N ALA A 314 -16.07 13.36 -28.60
CA ALA A 314 -17.21 13.34 -27.69
C ALA A 314 -18.34 12.47 -28.22
N LYS A 315 -18.63 12.54 -29.52
CA LYS A 315 -19.66 11.70 -30.14
C LYS A 315 -19.28 10.22 -30.12
N ILE A 316 -18.04 9.89 -30.50
CA ILE A 316 -17.52 8.52 -30.49
C ILE A 316 -17.53 7.94 -29.06
N HIS A 317 -17.10 8.73 -28.08
CA HIS A 317 -17.10 8.36 -26.68
C HIS A 317 -18.54 8.14 -26.16
N GLU A 318 -19.47 9.05 -26.45
CA GLU A 318 -20.89 8.95 -26.08
C GLU A 318 -21.52 7.66 -26.62
N ASP A 319 -21.29 7.35 -27.90
CA ASP A 319 -21.82 6.15 -28.54
C ASP A 319 -21.26 4.86 -27.93
N ALA A 320 -19.96 4.85 -27.59
CA ALA A 320 -19.33 3.72 -26.91
C ALA A 320 -19.90 3.51 -25.50
N PHE A 321 -20.11 4.60 -24.76
CA PHE A 321 -20.66 4.53 -23.41
C PHE A 321 -22.12 4.07 -23.41
N LEU A 322 -22.95 4.61 -24.30
CA LEU A 322 -24.34 4.17 -24.48
C LEU A 322 -24.42 2.69 -24.89
N LEU A 323 -23.53 2.21 -25.75
CA LEU A 323 -23.45 0.80 -26.13
C LEU A 323 -23.13 -0.08 -24.91
N TYR A 324 -22.20 0.36 -24.07
CA TYR A 324 -21.88 -0.34 -22.82
C TYR A 324 -23.09 -0.39 -21.87
N LEU A 325 -23.74 0.76 -21.60
CA LEU A 325 -24.92 0.83 -20.73
C LEU A 325 -26.05 -0.09 -21.23
N LYS A 326 -26.24 -0.15 -22.55
CA LYS A 326 -27.20 -1.07 -23.17
C LYS A 326 -26.85 -2.54 -22.96
N ASN A 327 -25.57 -2.91 -23.12
CA ASN A 327 -25.11 -4.29 -22.94
C ASN A 327 -25.24 -4.75 -21.47
N GLU A 328 -25.07 -3.82 -20.54
CA GLU A 328 -25.23 -4.06 -19.10
C GLU A 328 -26.67 -3.91 -18.59
N GLU A 329 -27.63 -3.76 -19.50
CA GLU A 329 -29.07 -3.63 -19.20
C GLU A 329 -29.38 -2.48 -18.23
N VAL A 330 -28.61 -1.38 -18.29
CA VAL A 330 -28.87 -0.18 -17.50
C VAL A 330 -30.16 0.47 -18.00
N PRO A 331 -31.16 0.70 -17.13
CA PRO A 331 -32.39 1.36 -17.54
C PRO A 331 -32.10 2.84 -17.86
N LEU A 332 -32.40 3.26 -19.09
CA LEU A 332 -32.30 4.65 -19.52
C LEU A 332 -33.69 5.24 -19.71
N ARG A 333 -33.95 6.38 -19.07
CA ARG A 333 -35.20 7.13 -19.26
C ARG A 333 -34.98 8.19 -20.33
N VAL A 334 -35.34 7.83 -21.57
CA VAL A 334 -35.31 8.73 -22.73
C VAL A 334 -36.72 8.87 -23.27
N PHE A 335 -37.16 10.11 -23.44
CA PHE A 335 -38.46 10.47 -24.01
C PHE A 335 -38.21 11.36 -25.23
N GLU A 336 -38.76 11.01 -26.38
CA GLU A 336 -38.62 11.81 -27.60
C GLU A 336 -39.63 12.97 -27.62
N THR A 337 -40.74 12.82 -26.89
CA THR A 337 -41.86 13.77 -26.88
C THR A 337 -42.36 14.06 -25.48
N ILE A 338 -43.04 15.21 -25.32
CA ILE A 338 -43.66 15.59 -24.05
C ILE A 338 -44.84 14.67 -23.71
N GLU A 339 -45.50 14.12 -24.73
CA GLU A 339 -46.59 13.16 -24.59
C GLU A 339 -46.09 11.83 -24.01
N GLU A 340 -44.94 11.31 -24.47
CA GLU A 340 -44.30 10.13 -23.88
C GLU A 340 -43.93 10.33 -22.42
N PHE A 341 -43.35 11.49 -22.09
CA PHE A 341 -43.02 11.84 -20.71
C PHE A 341 -44.28 11.95 -19.83
N SER A 342 -45.34 12.60 -20.33
CA SER A 342 -46.62 12.70 -19.62
C SER A 342 -47.23 11.32 -19.36
N ALA A 343 -47.23 10.43 -20.36
CA ALA A 343 -47.73 9.07 -20.21
C ALA A 343 -46.90 8.28 -19.19
N TYR A 344 -45.59 8.49 -19.11
CA TYR A 344 -44.75 7.89 -18.07
C TYR A 344 -45.15 8.38 -16.67
N LEU A 345 -45.34 9.69 -16.48
CA LEU A 345 -45.77 10.27 -15.20
C LEU A 345 -47.12 9.71 -14.73
N ASP A 346 -48.09 9.56 -15.63
CA ASP A 346 -49.42 9.03 -15.32
C ASP A 346 -49.38 7.55 -14.87
N ASN A 347 -48.30 6.85 -15.20
CA ASN A 347 -48.08 5.44 -14.85
C ASN A 347 -47.12 5.25 -13.66
N LEU A 348 -46.62 6.34 -13.04
CA LEU A 348 -45.85 6.24 -11.79
C LEU A 348 -46.80 5.88 -10.63
N SER A 349 -46.53 4.76 -9.97
CA SER A 349 -47.29 4.27 -8.81
C SER A 349 -46.80 4.79 -7.47
#